data_AF-A0A538NCU2-F1
#
_entry.id   AF-A0A538NCU2-F1
#
_cell.length_a   1.000
_cell.length_b   1.000
_cell.length_c   1.000
_cell.angle_alpha   90.00
_cell.angle_beta   90.00
_cell.angle_gamma   90.00
#
_symmetry.space_group_name_H-M   'P 1'
#
loop_
_entity.id
_entity.type
_entity.pdbx_description
1 polymer ?
#
loop_
_entity_poly.entity_id
_entity_poly.type
_entity_poly.pdbx_seq_one_letter_code
_entity_poly.pdbx_strand_id
1 'polypeptide(L)'
;MRFDEMFDQLIVPLKENRAVSFVADCADAKGNRRKHRYEFRKIDIVLLEGIFLFKPAHRRHFDLTAWVDCSFATALKRAIARCQEGLPPAETIRAFSTIYFPAQRIHFARDNPQGAADFIIRNDNASQTHAQS
;
A
#
# COMPACT_ATOMS: atom_id res chain seq x y z
N MET A 1 7.41 7.69 -8.54
CA MET A 1 7.91 6.40 -9.03
C MET A 1 6.69 5.59 -9.34
N ARG A 2 6.60 5.08 -10.56
CA ARG A 2 5.50 4.20 -10.94
C ARG A 2 5.68 2.84 -10.28
N PHE A 3 4.64 2.01 -10.34
CA PHE A 3 4.63 0.73 -9.64
C PHE A 3 5.71 -0.22 -10.16
N ASP A 4 5.83 -0.38 -11.48
CA ASP A 4 6.87 -1.24 -12.08
C ASP A 4 8.28 -0.68 -11.81
N GLU A 5 8.45 0.64 -11.95
CA GLU A 5 9.72 1.33 -11.59
C GLU A 5 10.13 1.07 -10.14
N MET A 6 9.17 1.00 -9.20
CA MET A 6 9.44 0.69 -7.80
C MET A 6 9.98 -0.73 -7.65
N PHE A 7 9.39 -1.71 -8.33
CA PHE A 7 9.91 -3.08 -8.26
C PHE A 7 11.30 -3.17 -8.90
N ASP A 8 11.48 -2.63 -10.10
CA ASP A 8 12.71 -2.77 -10.87
C ASP A 8 13.89 -2.00 -10.28
N GLN A 9 13.66 -0.79 -9.76
CA GLN A 9 14.74 0.08 -9.29
C GLN A 9 14.97 0.00 -7.79
N LEU A 10 13.97 -0.41 -7.00
CA LEU A 10 14.06 -0.43 -5.53
C LEU A 10 13.95 -1.85 -4.97
N ILE A 11 12.82 -2.53 -5.18
CA ILE A 11 12.53 -3.77 -4.45
C ILE A 11 13.41 -4.93 -4.89
N VAL A 12 13.51 -5.18 -6.20
CA VAL A 12 14.33 -6.26 -6.75
C VAL A 12 15.82 -6.05 -6.42
N PRO A 13 16.41 -4.86 -6.63
CA PRO A 13 17.80 -4.61 -6.22
C PRO A 13 18.04 -4.76 -4.72
N LEU A 14 17.11 -4.32 -3.87
CA LEU A 14 17.23 -4.53 -2.42
C LEU A 14 17.18 -6.01 -2.04
N LYS A 15 16.31 -6.79 -2.68
CA LYS A 15 16.22 -8.25 -2.46
C LYS A 15 17.50 -8.97 -2.85
N GLU A 16 18.07 -8.62 -4.01
CA GLU A 16 19.24 -9.32 -4.57
C GLU A 16 20.56 -8.85 -3.95
N ASN A 17 20.71 -7.54 -3.74
CA ASN A 17 22.00 -6.93 -3.40
C ASN A 17 22.06 -6.40 -1.98
N ARG A 18 20.93 -6.38 -1.26
CA ARG A 18 20.79 -5.76 0.08
C ARG A 18 21.20 -4.29 0.11
N ALA A 19 21.24 -3.66 -1.07
CA ALA A 19 21.73 -2.31 -1.27
C ALA A 19 21.18 -1.73 -2.58
N VAL A 20 21.02 -0.40 -2.60
CA VAL A 20 20.62 0.35 -3.79
C VAL A 20 21.06 1.81 -3.65
N SER A 21 21.37 2.48 -4.75
CA SER A 21 21.63 3.92 -4.78
C SER A 21 21.16 4.52 -6.10
N PHE A 22 20.09 5.32 -6.07
CA PHE A 22 19.56 6.00 -7.25
C PHE A 22 18.67 7.19 -6.88
N VAL A 23 18.32 8.01 -7.88
CA VAL A 23 17.37 9.11 -7.72
C VAL A 23 16.10 8.78 -8.50
N ALA A 24 14.98 8.67 -7.79
CA ALA A 24 13.67 8.47 -8.36
C ALA A 24 12.90 9.79 -8.47
N ASP A 25 11.98 9.89 -9.41
CA ASP A 25 11.00 10.97 -9.46
C ASP A 25 9.67 10.50 -8.86
N CYS A 26 9.33 11.02 -7.67
CA CYS A 26 8.23 10.58 -6.82
C CYS A 26 7.07 11.55 -6.84
N ALA A 27 5.85 11.05 -7.03
CA ALA A 27 4.63 11.84 -6.86
C ALA A 27 4.11 11.70 -5.43
N ASP A 28 3.67 12.79 -4.82
CA ASP A 28 2.87 12.75 -3.59
C ASP A 28 1.37 12.52 -3.90
N ALA A 29 0.54 12.44 -2.85
CA ALA A 29 -0.90 12.24 -2.98
C ALA A 29 -1.62 13.38 -3.71
N LYS A 30 -1.01 14.58 -3.79
CA LYS A 30 -1.54 15.75 -4.52
C LYS A 30 -1.04 15.80 -5.97
N GLY A 31 -0.22 14.83 -6.39
CA GLY A 31 0.37 14.78 -7.72
C GLY A 31 1.62 15.63 -7.90
N ASN A 32 2.13 16.28 -6.84
CA ASN A 32 3.37 17.04 -6.93
C ASN A 32 4.54 16.07 -7.09
N ARG A 33 5.44 16.38 -8.02
CA ARG A 33 6.60 15.54 -8.31
C ARG A 33 7.84 16.07 -7.61
N ARG A 34 8.59 15.19 -6.96
CA ARG A 34 9.86 15.50 -6.31
C ARG A 34 10.89 14.44 -6.61
N LYS A 35 12.14 14.86 -6.83
CA LYS A 35 13.28 13.96 -6.85
C LYS A 35 13.53 13.45 -5.43
N HIS A 36 13.71 12.14 -5.28
CA HIS A 36 14.05 11.50 -4.03
C HIS A 36 15.23 10.55 -4.25
N ARG A 37 16.29 10.71 -3.45
CA ARG A 37 17.44 9.82 -3.48
C ARG A 37 17.19 8.66 -2.54
N TYR A 38 17.14 7.46 -3.09
CA TYR A 38 17.18 6.23 -2.32
C TYR A 38 18.64 5.81 -2.18
N GLU A 39 19.11 5.65 -0.95
CA GLU A 39 20.43 5.11 -0.67
C GLU A 39 20.34 4.19 0.55
N PHE A 40 20.41 2.90 0.30
CA PHE A 40 20.33 1.86 1.32
C PHE A 40 21.49 0.89 1.18
N ARG A 41 22.00 0.40 2.31
CA ARG A 41 23.10 -0.56 2.37
C ARG A 41 22.84 -1.52 3.52
N LYS A 42 23.26 -2.78 3.35
CA LYS A 42 23.14 -3.83 4.37
C LYS A 42 21.69 -4.00 4.88
N ILE A 43 20.72 -3.95 3.97
CA ILE A 43 19.31 -4.17 4.31
C ILE A 43 19.05 -5.67 4.46
N ASP A 44 18.49 -6.06 5.59
CA ASP A 44 18.07 -7.44 5.88
C ASP A 44 16.59 -7.68 5.58
N ILE A 45 15.75 -6.68 5.87
CA ILE A 45 14.30 -6.79 5.76
C ILE A 45 13.77 -5.57 5.02
N VAL A 46 12.94 -5.82 4.02
CA VAL A 46 12.13 -4.80 3.34
C VAL A 46 10.68 -5.06 3.70
N LEU A 47 10.07 -4.11 4.41
CA LEU A 47 8.62 -4.09 4.61
C LEU A 47 8.00 -3.17 3.56
N LEU A 48 7.22 -3.76 2.65
CA LEU A 48 6.48 -3.02 1.64
C LEU A 48 4.99 -3.06 1.96
N GLU A 49 4.38 -1.89 2.07
CA GLU A 49 2.95 -1.72 2.36
C GLU A 49 2.29 -0.86 1.28
N GLY A 50 1.02 -1.15 1.00
CA GLY A 50 0.25 -0.45 -0.01
C GLY A 50 -0.85 -1.28 -0.63
N ILE A 51 -1.69 -0.61 -1.41
CA ILE A 51 -2.76 -1.24 -2.19
C ILE A 51 -2.20 -1.81 -3.50
N PHE A 52 -2.82 -2.87 -4.00
CA PHE A 52 -2.48 -3.54 -5.27
C PHE A 52 -1.12 -4.27 -5.35
N LEU A 53 -0.38 -4.40 -4.23
CA LEU A 53 0.88 -5.17 -4.17
C LEU A 53 0.73 -6.62 -4.62
N PHE A 54 -0.41 -7.25 -4.35
CA PHE A 54 -0.65 -8.66 -4.66
C PHE A 54 -1.22 -8.92 -6.06
N LYS A 55 -0.95 -8.06 -7.05
CA LYS A 55 -1.18 -8.42 -8.45
C LYS A 55 -0.29 -9.62 -8.83
N PRO A 56 -0.76 -10.57 -9.67
CA PRO A 56 -0.01 -11.77 -10.01
C PRO A 56 1.42 -11.53 -10.49
N ALA A 57 1.65 -10.44 -11.23
CA ALA A 57 2.97 -10.06 -11.75
C ALA A 57 4.04 -9.84 -10.67
N HIS A 58 3.65 -9.42 -9.45
CA HIS A 58 4.60 -9.00 -8.42
C HIS A 58 4.73 -9.99 -7.25
N ARG A 59 3.84 -10.98 -7.15
CA ARG A 59 3.77 -11.90 -5.99
C ARG A 59 5.07 -12.63 -5.73
N ARG A 60 5.78 -13.00 -6.79
CA ARG A 60 7.02 -13.78 -6.71
C ARG A 60 8.18 -13.02 -6.04
N HIS A 61 8.04 -11.71 -5.84
CA HIS A 61 9.07 -10.91 -5.17
C HIS A 61 8.96 -10.96 -3.65
N PHE A 62 7.83 -11.37 -3.08
CA PHE A 62 7.63 -11.44 -1.63
C PHE A 62 8.05 -12.80 -1.07
N ASP A 63 8.84 -12.77 0.00
CA ASP A 63 9.18 -13.98 0.77
C ASP A 63 8.13 -14.29 1.85
N LEU A 64 7.37 -13.28 2.26
CA LEU A 64 6.27 -13.36 3.22
C LEU A 64 5.23 -12.28 2.93
N THR A 65 3.95 -12.61 3.02
CA THR A 65 2.83 -11.73 2.66
C THR A 65 1.74 -11.68 3.73
N ALA A 66 1.26 -10.47 4.00
CA ALA A 66 0.18 -10.21 4.95
C ALA A 66 -0.99 -9.50 4.26
N TRP A 67 -2.21 -9.99 4.44
CA TRP A 67 -3.42 -9.28 4.04
C TRP A 67 -4.08 -8.63 5.26
N VAL A 68 -4.19 -7.30 5.25
CA VAL A 68 -4.95 -6.57 6.27
C VAL A 68 -6.41 -6.51 5.87
N ASP A 69 -7.21 -7.36 6.49
CA ASP A 69 -8.65 -7.44 6.22
C ASP A 69 -9.43 -6.43 7.05
N CYS A 70 -10.13 -5.54 6.36
CA CYS A 70 -10.93 -4.47 6.94
C CYS A 70 -12.15 -4.27 6.07
N SER A 71 -13.34 -4.35 6.65
CA SER A 71 -14.57 -4.13 5.91
C SER A 71 -14.62 -2.72 5.31
N PHE A 72 -15.31 -2.57 4.18
CA PHE A 72 -15.54 -1.26 3.56
C PHE A 72 -16.28 -0.29 4.49
N ALA A 73 -17.18 -0.79 5.33
CA ALA A 73 -17.87 0.03 6.32
C ALA A 73 -16.89 0.64 7.34
N THR A 74 -16.02 -0.19 7.93
CA THR A 74 -14.99 0.26 8.86
C THR A 74 -13.96 1.18 8.18
N ALA A 75 -13.54 0.84 6.96
CA ALA A 75 -12.60 1.64 6.19
C ALA A 75 -13.16 3.04 5.91
N LEU A 76 -14.43 3.14 5.49
CA LEU A 76 -15.09 4.43 5.24
C LEU A 76 -15.22 5.25 6.53
N LYS A 77 -15.67 4.62 7.62
CA LYS A 77 -15.75 5.28 8.93
C LYS A 77 -14.42 5.89 9.35
N ARG A 78 -13.32 5.14 9.18
CA ARG A 78 -11.96 5.61 9.50
C ARG A 78 -11.48 6.69 8.54
N ALA A 79 -11.76 6.58 7.25
CA ALA A 79 -11.39 7.60 6.26
C ALA A 79 -12.05 8.95 6.56
N ILE A 80 -13.34 8.95 6.89
CA ILE A 80 -14.08 10.16 7.31
C ILE A 80 -13.46 10.74 8.58
N ALA A 81 -13.22 9.90 9.60
CA ALA A 81 -12.67 10.36 10.89
C ALA A 81 -11.25 10.93 10.77
N ARG A 82 -10.41 10.35 9.89
CA ARG A 82 -9.02 10.79 9.70
C ARG A 82 -8.91 12.02 8.79
N CYS A 83 -9.88 12.25 7.90
CA CYS A 83 -9.82 13.31 6.88
C CYS A 83 -8.51 13.29 6.07
N GLN A 84 -7.96 12.09 5.81
CA GLN A 84 -6.60 11.94 5.25
C GLN A 84 -6.46 12.51 3.84
N GLU A 85 -7.55 12.48 3.06
CA GLU A 85 -7.60 13.03 1.69
C GLU A 85 -7.86 14.55 1.69
N GLY A 86 -8.06 15.17 2.87
CA GLY A 86 -8.45 16.58 2.98
C GLY A 86 -9.84 16.90 2.44
N LEU A 87 -10.67 15.88 2.22
CA LEU A 87 -12.02 16.01 1.67
C LEU A 87 -13.07 16.15 2.79
N PRO A 88 -14.11 16.97 2.61
CA PRO A 88 -15.28 16.96 3.49
C PRO A 88 -15.95 15.57 3.54
N PRO A 89 -16.64 15.21 4.63
CA PRO A 89 -17.24 13.87 4.80
C PRO A 89 -18.10 13.40 3.62
N ALA A 90 -18.95 14.27 3.08
CA ALA A 90 -19.80 13.93 1.93
C ALA A 90 -19.00 13.60 0.67
N GLU A 91 -17.88 14.29 0.46
CA GLU A 91 -17.00 14.05 -0.68
C GLU A 91 -16.14 12.80 -0.48
N THR A 92 -15.71 12.52 0.74
CA THR A 92 -15.07 11.25 1.10
C THR A 92 -15.99 10.08 0.81
N ILE A 93 -17.26 10.14 1.23
CA ILE A 93 -18.25 9.09 0.95
C ILE A 93 -18.43 8.89 -0.55
N ARG A 94 -18.56 9.98 -1.31
CA ARG A 94 -18.67 9.93 -2.77
C ARG A 94 -17.45 9.26 -3.39
N ALA A 95 -16.24 9.72 -3.06
CA ALA A 95 -15.01 9.16 -3.62
C ALA A 95 -14.84 7.67 -3.29
N PHE A 96 -15.11 7.26 -2.05
CA PHE A 96 -15.00 5.87 -1.63
C PHE A 96 -16.02 4.96 -2.32
N SER A 97 -17.27 5.41 -2.44
CA SER A 97 -18.33 4.63 -3.08
C SER A 97 -18.21 4.53 -4.59
N THR A 98 -17.68 5.56 -5.27
CA THR A 98 -17.64 5.60 -6.74
C THR A 98 -16.27 5.30 -7.35
N ILE A 99 -15.18 5.46 -6.60
CA ILE A 99 -13.81 5.29 -7.12
C ILE A 99 -13.08 4.17 -6.36
N TYR A 100 -12.87 4.33 -5.05
CA TYR A 100 -11.98 3.42 -4.31
C TYR A 100 -12.56 2.01 -4.15
N PHE A 101 -13.79 1.86 -3.64
CA PHE A 101 -14.39 0.54 -3.45
C PHE A 101 -14.65 -0.21 -4.77
N PRO A 102 -15.14 0.44 -5.84
CA PRO A 102 -15.23 -0.22 -7.15
C PRO A 102 -13.87 -0.73 -7.65
N ALA A 103 -12.82 0.09 -7.58
CA ALA A 103 -11.48 -0.32 -7.98
C ALA A 103 -10.95 -1.49 -7.13
N GLN A 104 -11.19 -1.47 -5.82
CA GLN A 104 -10.82 -2.58 -4.92
C GLN A 104 -11.59 -3.85 -5.27
N ARG A 105 -12.90 -3.78 -5.55
CA ARG A 105 -13.69 -4.96 -5.96
C ARG A 105 -13.16 -5.59 -7.25
N ILE A 106 -12.80 -4.76 -8.23
CA ILE A 106 -12.17 -5.25 -9.48
C ILE A 106 -10.87 -5.99 -9.16
N HIS A 107 -10.02 -5.42 -8.31
CA HIS A 107 -8.78 -6.07 -7.90
C HIS A 107 -9.04 -7.36 -7.12
N PHE A 108 -10.01 -7.39 -6.22
CA PHE A 108 -10.35 -8.60 -5.46
C PHE A 108 -10.81 -9.72 -6.38
N ALA A 109 -11.68 -9.41 -7.33
CA ALA A 109 -12.21 -10.39 -8.28
C ALA A 109 -11.14 -10.89 -9.26
N ARG A 110 -10.32 -9.98 -9.81
CA ARG A 110 -9.32 -10.35 -10.82
C ARG A 110 -8.09 -11.01 -10.21
N ASP A 111 -7.63 -10.47 -9.09
CA ASP A 111 -6.33 -10.83 -8.55
C ASP A 111 -6.46 -11.77 -7.34
N ASN A 112 -7.59 -11.83 -6.61
CA ASN A 112 -7.71 -12.65 -5.38
C ASN A 112 -6.53 -12.44 -4.39
N PRO A 113 -6.27 -11.20 -3.96
CA PRO A 113 -5.12 -10.88 -3.12
C PRO A 113 -5.19 -11.56 -1.76
N GLN A 114 -6.37 -11.67 -1.16
CA GLN A 114 -6.56 -12.33 0.14
C GLN A 114 -6.19 -13.81 0.08
N GLY A 115 -6.57 -14.53 -0.97
CA GLY A 115 -6.21 -15.95 -1.14
C GLY A 115 -4.73 -16.17 -1.50
N ALA A 116 -4.00 -15.11 -1.85
CA ALA A 116 -2.58 -15.16 -2.15
C ALA A 116 -1.68 -14.76 -0.97
N ALA A 117 -2.27 -14.43 0.18
CA ALA A 117 -1.54 -14.01 1.37
C ALA A 117 -1.19 -15.21 2.25
N ASP A 118 0.00 -15.18 2.88
CA ASP A 118 0.42 -16.20 3.84
C ASP A 118 -0.37 -16.11 5.15
N PHE A 119 -0.77 -14.89 5.56
CA PHE A 119 -1.64 -14.68 6.70
C PHE A 119 -2.56 -13.48 6.55
N ILE A 120 -3.67 -13.52 7.27
CA ILE A 120 -4.70 -12.49 7.29
C ILE A 120 -4.75 -11.85 8.66
N ILE A 121 -4.60 -10.53 8.70
CA ILE A 121 -4.74 -9.72 9.91
C ILE A 121 -6.13 -9.10 9.90
N ARG A 122 -7.00 -9.51 10.84
CA ARG A 122 -8.33 -8.91 11.00
C ARG A 122 -8.21 -7.54 11.65
N ASN A 123 -8.72 -6.52 10.98
CA ASN A 123 -8.52 -5.13 11.37
C ASN A 123 -9.84 -4.35 11.53
N ASP A 124 -11.00 -5.01 11.55
CA ASP A 124 -12.28 -4.32 11.80
C ASP A 124 -12.35 -3.74 13.23
N ASN A 125 -11.87 -4.49 14.22
CA ASN A 125 -11.98 -4.14 15.65
C ASN A 125 -10.68 -3.66 16.28
N ALA A 126 -9.62 -3.42 15.50
CA ALA A 126 -8.36 -2.96 16.06
C ALA A 126 -8.55 -1.58 16.73
N SER A 127 -8.31 -1.53 18.04
CA SER A 127 -8.16 -0.28 18.78
C SER A 127 -6.81 0.34 18.44
N GLN A 128 -6.73 1.67 18.36
CA GLN A 128 -5.43 2.33 18.35
C GLN A 128 -4.78 2.11 19.70
N THR A 129 -3.86 1.16 19.80
CA THR A 129 -2.92 1.12 20.91
C THR A 129 -1.95 2.26 20.65
N HIS A 130 -2.25 3.46 21.16
CA HIS A 130 -1.25 4.50 21.21
C HIS A 130 -0.11 3.95 22.08
N ALA A 131 1.03 3.63 21.47
CA ALA A 131 2.27 3.65 22.22
C ALA A 131 2.40 5.09 22.74
N GLN A 132 2.14 5.28 24.04
CA GLN A 132 2.43 6.54 24.69
C GLN A 132 3.94 6.77 24.53
N SER A 133 4.28 7.74 23.69
CA SER A 133 5.62 8.35 23.63
C SER A 133 5.68 9.50 24.61
#